data_AF-F0XWQ3-F1
#
_entry.id   AF-F0XWQ3-F1
#
_cell.length_a   1.000
_cell.length_b   1.000
_cell.length_c   1.000
_cell.angle_alpha   90.00
_cell.angle_beta   90.00
_cell.angle_gamma   90.00
#
_symmetry.space_group_name_H-M   'P 1'
#
loop_
_entity.id
_entity.type
_entity.pdbx_description
1 polymer ?
#
loop_
_entity_poly.entity_id
_entity_poly.type
_entity_poly.pdbx_seq_one_letter_code
_entity_poly.pdbx_strand_id
1 'polypeptide(L)' 'FHGASVADCYFASLYFTVYTITSVGYGDINPVNRTEMVVNTLFIVTGAIIWAYIIGNFASLL' A
#
# COMPACT_ATOMS: atom_id res chain seq x y z
N PHE A 1 0.17 -2.51 20.93
CA PHE A 1 -0.93 -3.32 20.35
C PHE A 1 -1.49 -4.38 21.30
N HIS A 2 -1.53 -4.14 22.62
CA HIS A 2 -2.31 -4.99 23.53
C HIS A 2 -3.76 -4.49 23.50
N GLY A 3 -4.62 -5.12 22.69
CA GLY A 3 -6.07 -4.83 22.65
C GLY A 3 -6.66 -4.44 21.28
N ALA A 4 -5.86 -4.39 20.20
CA ALA A 4 -6.41 -4.17 18.85
C ALA A 4 -7.08 -5.45 18.35
N SER A 5 -8.32 -5.33 17.86
CA SER A 5 -9.01 -6.47 17.27
C SER A 5 -8.36 -6.82 15.92
N VAL A 6 -8.51 -8.07 15.48
CA VAL A 6 -8.02 -8.50 14.15
C VAL A 6 -8.61 -7.62 13.04
N ALA A 7 -9.84 -7.16 13.20
CA ALA A 7 -10.50 -6.25 12.26
C ALA A 7 -9.75 -4.93 12.14
N ASP A 8 -9.28 -4.35 13.27
CA ASP A 8 -8.53 -3.09 13.26
C ASP A 8 -7.22 -3.23 12.47
N CYS A 9 -6.52 -4.36 12.62
CA CYS A 9 -5.32 -4.66 11.84
C CYS A 9 -5.62 -4.79 10.34
N TYR A 10 -6.72 -5.46 9.97
CA TYR A 10 -7.15 -5.53 8.57
C TYR A 10 -7.44 -4.14 8.00
N PHE A 11 -8.24 -3.32 8.68
CA PHE A 11 -8.54 -1.97 8.21
C PHE A 11 -7.29 -1.10 8.07
N ALA A 12 -6.37 -1.15 9.04
CA ALA A 12 -5.10 -0.43 8.95
C ALA A 12 -4.26 -0.87 7.73
N SER A 13 -4.16 -2.18 7.48
CA SER A 13 -3.42 -2.71 6.33
C SER A 13 -4.05 -2.35 4.97
N LEU A 14 -5.38 -2.35 4.90
CA LEU A 14 -6.12 -1.98 3.69
C LEU A 14 -6.00 -0.49 3.42
N TYR A 15 -6.17 0.34 4.45
CA TYR A 15 -5.95 1.77 4.38
C TYR A 15 -4.54 2.10 3.89
N PHE A 16 -3.51 1.45 4.48
CA PHE A 16 -2.12 1.57 4.06
C PHE A 16 -1.92 1.28 2.57
N THR A 17 -2.49 0.16 2.12
CA THR A 17 -2.38 -0.29 0.73
C THR A 17 -3.07 0.69 -0.23
N VAL A 18 -4.27 1.15 0.11
CA VAL A 18 -5.06 2.05 -0.76
C VAL A 18 -4.37 3.38 -0.95
N TYR A 19 -3.96 4.08 0.12
CA TYR A 19 -3.34 5.40 -0.03
C TYR A 19 -1.99 5.34 -0.73
N THR A 20 -1.31 4.18 -0.63
CA THR A 20 -0.04 3.92 -1.32
C THR A 20 -0.25 3.75 -2.82
N ILE A 21 -1.22 2.92 -3.23
CA ILE A 21 -1.54 2.68 -4.64
C ILE A 21 -2.04 3.97 -5.31
N THR A 22 -2.83 4.77 -4.61
CA THR A 22 -3.31 6.06 -5.11
C THR A 22 -2.27 7.18 -5.02
N SER A 23 -1.05 6.88 -4.55
CA SER A 23 0.06 7.84 -4.42
C SER A 23 -0.22 9.04 -3.49
N VAL A 24 -1.21 8.93 -2.59
CA VAL A 24 -1.56 10.00 -1.65
C VAL A 24 -0.51 10.15 -0.55
N GLY A 25 -0.08 9.03 0.03
CA GLY A 25 1.09 8.98 0.92
C GLY A 25 0.99 9.81 2.21
N TYR A 26 -0.07 9.67 3.01
CA TYR A 26 -0.23 10.43 4.27
C TYR A 26 0.93 10.26 5.26
N GLY A 27 1.59 9.10 5.27
CA GLY A 27 2.79 8.84 6.06
C GLY A 27 2.54 8.58 7.55
N ASP A 28 1.29 8.40 7.94
CA ASP A 28 0.85 8.00 9.28
C ASP A 28 1.28 6.58 9.65
N ILE A 29 1.30 5.67 8.67
CA ILE A 29 1.94 4.36 8.79
C ILE A 29 3.23 4.39 7.97
N ASN A 30 4.38 4.36 8.66
CA ASN A 30 5.68 4.37 8.03
C ASN A 30 6.63 3.32 8.64
N PRO A 31 7.53 2.73 7.83
CA PRO A 31 8.55 1.82 8.33
C PRO A 31 9.59 2.61 9.12
N VAL A 32 9.93 2.12 10.32
CA VAL A 32 10.92 2.75 11.20
C VAL A 32 12.27 2.04 11.07
N ASN A 33 12.21 0.72 10.87
CA ASN A 33 13.40 -0.13 10.79
C ASN A 33 13.89 -0.27 9.35
N ARG A 34 15.21 -0.46 9.17
CA ARG A 34 15.82 -0.63 7.83
C ARG A 34 15.23 -1.83 7.07
N THR A 35 14.93 -2.91 7.77
CA THR A 35 14.29 -4.10 7.18
C THR A 35 12.86 -3.81 6.74
N GLU A 36 12.08 -3.09 7.55
CA GLU A 36 10.72 -2.66 7.21
C GLU A 36 10.74 -1.70 6.01
N MET A 37 11.72 -0.81 5.93
CA MET A 37 11.89 0.10 4.79
C MET A 37 12.08 -0.68 3.50
N VAL A 38 12.96 -1.68 3.48
CA VAL A 38 13.19 -2.51 2.29
C VAL A 38 11.93 -3.26 1.88
N VAL A 39 11.25 -3.90 2.83
CA VAL A 39 9.98 -4.63 2.56
C VAL A 39 8.91 -3.67 2.04
N ASN A 40 8.76 -2.50 2.66
CA ASN A 40 7.81 -1.49 2.25
C ASN A 40 8.11 -0.97 0.83
N THR A 41 9.38 -0.70 0.51
CA THR A 41 9.77 -0.27 -0.83
C THR A 41 9.41 -1.31 -1.89
N LEU A 42 9.67 -2.60 -1.63
CA LEU A 42 9.29 -3.68 -2.55
C LEU A 42 7.76 -3.77 -2.73
N PHE A 43 7.00 -3.58 -1.65
CA PHE A 43 5.54 -3.56 -1.67
C PHE A 43 4.99 -2.41 -2.53
N ILE A 44 5.51 -1.19 -2.34
CA ILE A 44 5.13 0.00 -3.11
C ILE A 44 5.41 -0.20 -4.60
N VAL A 45 6.61 -0.70 -4.95
CA VAL A 45 6.99 -0.94 -6.36
C VAL A 45 6.04 -1.96 -7.02
N THR A 46 5.72 -3.04 -6.32
CA THR A 46 4.79 -4.07 -6.83
C THR A 46 3.39 -3.49 -7.03
N GLY A 47 2.90 -2.72 -6.06
CA GLY A 47 1.60 -2.04 -6.16
C GLY A 47 1.53 -1.06 -7.32
N ALA A 48 2.61 -0.29 -7.55
CA ALA A 48 2.69 0.66 -8.66
C ALA A 48 2.65 -0.03 -10.04
N ILE A 49 3.34 -1.17 -10.19
CA ILE A 49 3.30 -1.95 -11.44
C ILE A 49 1.89 -2.47 -11.72
N ILE A 50 1.22 -3.02 -10.71
CA ILE A 50 -0.15 -3.52 -10.83
C ILE A 50 -1.10 -2.38 -11.21
N TRP A 51 -0.96 -1.22 -10.56
CA TRP A 51 -1.80 -0.06 -10.84
C TRP A 51 -1.60 0.50 -12.26
N ALA A 52 -0.34 0.61 -12.69
CA ALA A 52 0.00 1.02 -14.06
C ALA A 52 -0.57 0.04 -15.11
N TYR A 53 -0.51 -1.27 -14.84
CA TYR A 53 -1.11 -2.27 -15.70
C TYR A 53 -2.63 -2.11 -15.80
N ILE A 54 -3.32 -1.90 -14.68
CA ILE A 54 -4.78 -1.70 -14.67
C ILE A 54 -5.14 -0.47 -15.51
N ILE A 55 -4.49 0.67 -15.29
CA ILE A 55 -4.73 1.89 -16.07
C ILE A 55 -4.46 1.66 -17.56
N GLY A 56 -3.37 0.96 -17.91
CA GLY A 56 -3.03 0.64 -19.30
C GLY A 56 -4.11 -0.21 -19.99
N ASN A 57 -4.70 -1.18 -19.29
CA ASN A 57 -5.81 -1.98 -19.80
C ASN A 57 -7.06 -1.12 -20.01
N PHE A 58 -7.41 -0.25 -19.05
CA PHE A 58 -8.53 0.68 -19.22
C PHE A 58 -8.35 1.61 -20.43
N ALA A 59 -7.14 2.14 -20.62
CA ALA A 59 -6.83 2.99 -21.77
C ALA A 59 -6.90 2.23 -23.11
N SER A 60 -6.55 0.95 -23.13
CA SER A 60 -6.64 0.11 -24.34
C SER A 60 -8.07 -0.33 -24.67
N LEU A 61 -9.00 -0.29 -23.72
CA LEU A 61 -10.41 -0.62 -23.92
C LEU A 61 -11.24 0.57 -24.43
N LEU A 62 -10.73 1.79 -24.27
CA LEU A 62 -11.30 3.04 -24.80
C LEU A 62 -10.96 3.19 -26.28
#